data_AF-A0A0P0GAG2-F1
#
_entry.id   AF-A0A0P0GAG2-F1
#
_cell.length_a   1.000
_cell.length_b   1.000
_cell.length_c   1.000
_cell.angle_alpha   90.00
_cell.angle_beta   90.00
_cell.angle_gamma   90.00
#
_symmetry.space_group_name_H-M   'P 1'
#
loop_
_entity.id
_entity.type
_entity.pdbx_description
1 polymer ?
#
loop_
_entity_poly.entity_id
_entity_poly.type
_entity_poly.pdbx_seq_one_letter_code
_entity_poly.pdbx_strand_id
1 'polypeptide(L)'
;MSLSEETLTLQRAAHDLMYLGMDGSPVYSDDLSRRNGEVYRLTTALYNSGVKGSTVEERANICLALLMGYNASFVDHGEKQKHVQEVLDRCWDILEVLPASLLKLRLLTACYGEVFDEPLADEGRAIIASWNSVSFTTEQQEAIEEFQNVVDNPYPWEYIEDSASEEVDVKYIKADFRVRHFEDAEVNGILENEKAPLMPFVIGRRWLIEVDIKKGCVLNWPKGVRARVNYKVCDEGIYRIYDSNKKLIKEKEGYVPDIFGQDDTSFGDYVCMSIDDEGLIQNWEVTNAMLEDLLS
;
A
#
# COMPACT_ATOMS: atom_id res chain seq x y z
N MET A 1 -9.53 -5.10 -42.30
CA MET A 1 -8.15 -5.34 -41.87
C MET A 1 -7.85 -6.81 -42.10
N SER A 2 -6.59 -7.21 -42.07
CA SER A 2 -6.26 -8.64 -42.00
C SER A 2 -6.59 -9.16 -40.60
N LEU A 3 -6.87 -10.47 -40.48
CA LEU A 3 -7.15 -11.11 -39.19
C LEU A 3 -6.02 -10.90 -38.17
N SER A 4 -4.77 -10.93 -38.63
CA SER A 4 -3.60 -10.68 -37.79
C SER A 4 -3.58 -9.25 -37.24
N GLU A 5 -3.97 -8.26 -38.04
CA GLU A 5 -4.05 -6.86 -37.60
C GLU A 5 -5.17 -6.67 -36.57
N GLU A 6 -6.33 -7.29 -36.79
CA GLU A 6 -7.47 -7.22 -35.86
C GLU A 6 -7.12 -7.84 -34.50
N THR A 7 -6.45 -9.01 -34.54
CA THR A 7 -6.01 -9.73 -33.34
C THR A 7 -4.98 -8.91 -32.55
N LEU A 8 -3.96 -8.37 -33.23
CA LEU A 8 -2.93 -7.55 -32.59
C LEU A 8 -3.50 -6.23 -32.05
N THR A 9 -4.47 -5.64 -32.76
CA THR A 9 -5.17 -4.43 -32.30
C THR A 9 -5.93 -4.70 -31.01
N LEU A 10 -6.64 -5.84 -30.92
CA LEU A 10 -7.33 -6.23 -29.70
C LEU A 10 -6.35 -6.49 -28.54
N GLN A 11 -5.27 -7.24 -28.77
CA GLN A 11 -4.26 -7.50 -27.73
C GLN A 11 -3.69 -6.20 -27.16
N ARG A 12 -3.33 -5.25 -28.04
CA ARG A 12 -2.83 -3.93 -27.62
C ARG A 12 -3.88 -3.13 -26.85
N ALA A 13 -5.12 -3.06 -27.35
CA ALA A 13 -6.17 -2.31 -26.68
C ALA A 13 -6.51 -2.90 -25.30
N ALA A 14 -6.50 -4.22 -25.16
CA ALA A 14 -6.72 -4.90 -23.88
C ALA A 14 -5.55 -4.64 -22.91
N HIS A 15 -4.31 -4.74 -23.38
CA HIS A 15 -3.11 -4.41 -22.61
C HIS A 15 -3.13 -2.96 -22.13
N ASP A 16 -3.33 -2.00 -23.03
CA ASP A 16 -3.43 -0.56 -22.70
C ASP A 16 -4.52 -0.24 -21.67
N LEU A 17 -5.60 -1.05 -21.63
CA LEU A 17 -6.68 -0.90 -20.65
C LEU A 17 -6.31 -1.49 -19.29
N MET A 18 -5.67 -2.66 -19.25
CA MET A 18 -5.23 -3.31 -18.00
C MET A 18 -4.15 -2.51 -17.28
N TYR A 19 -3.27 -1.83 -18.02
CA TYR A 19 -2.17 -1.03 -17.48
C TYR A 19 -2.51 0.47 -17.33
N LEU A 20 -3.78 0.85 -17.53
CA LEU A 20 -4.20 2.24 -17.46
C LEU A 20 -3.97 2.82 -16.05
N GLY A 21 -3.17 3.88 -15.95
CA GLY A 21 -2.87 4.57 -14.69
C GLY A 21 -1.71 3.96 -13.87
N MET A 22 -1.10 2.86 -14.35
CA MET A 22 0.10 2.27 -13.72
C MET A 22 1.34 3.17 -13.83
N ASP A 23 1.32 4.16 -14.72
CA ASP A 23 2.36 5.18 -14.91
C ASP A 23 2.24 6.37 -13.93
N GLY A 24 1.24 6.36 -13.04
CA GLY A 24 0.96 7.46 -12.11
C GLY A 24 0.17 8.62 -12.74
N SER A 25 -0.25 8.49 -14.01
CA SER A 25 -1.10 9.48 -14.67
C SER A 25 -2.55 9.39 -14.14
N PRO A 26 -3.27 10.53 -14.01
CA PRO A 26 -4.68 10.49 -13.64
C PRO A 26 -5.54 9.72 -14.64
N VAL A 27 -6.37 8.80 -14.14
CA VAL A 27 -7.34 8.07 -14.96
C VAL A 27 -8.65 8.86 -15.01
N TYR A 28 -8.99 9.38 -16.20
CA TYR A 28 -10.26 10.06 -16.43
C TYR A 28 -11.37 9.07 -16.78
N SER A 29 -12.56 9.28 -16.21
CA SER A 29 -13.68 8.34 -16.33
C SER A 29 -14.23 8.20 -17.75
N ASP A 30 -14.18 9.27 -18.54
CA ASP A 30 -14.56 9.28 -19.96
C ASP A 30 -13.57 8.48 -20.82
N ASP A 31 -12.26 8.64 -20.58
CA ASP A 31 -11.23 7.89 -21.27
C ASP A 31 -11.31 6.39 -20.93
N LEU A 32 -11.44 6.05 -19.65
CA LEU A 32 -11.65 4.68 -19.18
C LEU A 32 -12.88 4.05 -19.84
N SER A 33 -14.02 4.75 -19.82
CA SER A 33 -15.28 4.27 -20.42
C SER A 33 -15.13 4.05 -21.93
N ARG A 34 -14.46 4.96 -22.63
CA ARG A 34 -14.20 4.87 -24.07
C ARG A 34 -13.30 3.67 -24.42
N ARG A 35 -12.19 3.49 -23.70
CA ARG A 35 -11.26 2.36 -23.92
C ARG A 35 -11.93 1.02 -23.61
N ASN A 36 -12.64 0.95 -22.49
CA ASN A 36 -13.39 -0.25 -22.10
C ASN A 36 -14.44 -0.64 -23.15
N GLY A 37 -15.22 0.34 -23.64
CA GLY A 37 -16.21 0.10 -24.70
C GLY A 37 -15.58 -0.35 -26.02
N GLU A 38 -14.41 0.18 -26.36
CA GLU A 38 -13.68 -0.22 -27.58
C GLU A 38 -13.13 -1.64 -27.48
N VAL A 39 -12.52 -2.02 -26.35
CA VAL A 39 -12.05 -3.40 -26.11
C VAL A 39 -13.22 -4.37 -26.23
N TYR A 40 -14.34 -4.12 -25.55
CA TYR A 40 -15.53 -4.96 -25.65
C TYR A 40 -16.04 -5.11 -27.09
N ARG A 41 -16.11 -4.00 -27.84
CA ARG A 41 -16.55 -4.00 -29.24
C ARG A 41 -15.63 -4.83 -30.13
N LEU A 42 -14.31 -4.69 -29.96
CA LEU A 42 -13.31 -5.44 -30.71
C LEU A 42 -13.36 -6.94 -30.37
N THR A 43 -13.43 -7.29 -29.08
CA THR A 43 -13.56 -8.68 -28.61
C THR A 43 -14.81 -9.34 -29.20
N THR A 44 -15.96 -8.67 -29.11
CA THR A 44 -17.24 -9.17 -29.63
C THR A 44 -17.21 -9.32 -31.15
N ALA A 45 -16.60 -8.38 -31.88
CA ALA A 45 -16.45 -8.48 -33.32
C ALA A 45 -15.56 -9.67 -33.72
N LEU A 46 -14.41 -9.84 -33.07
CA LEU A 46 -13.50 -10.96 -33.33
C LEU A 46 -14.15 -12.30 -33.00
N TYR A 47 -14.86 -12.40 -31.87
CA TYR A 47 -15.59 -13.60 -31.48
C TYR A 47 -16.68 -13.98 -32.50
N ASN A 48 -17.55 -13.02 -32.83
CA ASN A 48 -18.67 -13.23 -33.75
C ASN A 48 -18.23 -13.47 -35.20
N SER A 49 -17.01 -13.08 -35.57
CA SER A 49 -16.46 -13.39 -36.89
C SER A 49 -16.37 -14.90 -37.15
N GLY A 50 -16.26 -15.72 -36.09
CA GLY A 50 -16.13 -17.18 -36.19
C GLY A 50 -14.83 -17.65 -36.86
N VAL A 51 -13.89 -16.74 -37.12
CA VAL A 51 -12.64 -17.04 -37.82
C VAL A 51 -11.72 -17.84 -36.90
N LYS A 52 -11.25 -19.00 -37.36
CA LYS A 52 -10.43 -19.91 -36.56
C LYS A 52 -8.93 -19.79 -36.80
N GLY A 53 -8.46 -19.06 -37.81
CA GLY A 53 -7.04 -19.03 -38.17
C GLY A 53 -6.58 -20.31 -38.89
N SER A 54 -5.57 -20.17 -39.75
CA SER A 54 -5.08 -21.24 -40.61
C SER A 54 -3.95 -22.01 -39.94
N THR A 55 -3.07 -21.33 -39.21
CA THR A 55 -1.94 -21.92 -38.48
C THR A 55 -2.23 -22.07 -36.98
N VAL A 56 -1.43 -22.88 -36.29
CA VAL A 56 -1.49 -23.03 -34.83
C VAL A 56 -1.16 -21.70 -34.13
N GLU A 57 -0.19 -20.95 -34.65
CA GLU A 57 0.18 -19.64 -34.11
C GLU A 57 -0.93 -18.59 -34.29
N GLU A 58 -1.61 -18.58 -35.44
CA GLU A 58 -2.77 -17.70 -35.66
C GLU A 58 -3.91 -18.05 -34.70
N ARG A 59 -4.20 -19.34 -34.54
CA ARG A 59 -5.20 -19.84 -33.57
C ARG A 59 -4.87 -19.40 -32.15
N ALA A 60 -3.62 -19.56 -31.74
CA ALA A 60 -3.13 -19.15 -30.43
C ALA A 60 -3.26 -17.64 -30.21
N ASN A 61 -2.89 -16.83 -31.20
CA ASN A 61 -3.02 -15.37 -31.14
C ASN A 61 -4.49 -14.93 -31.00
N ILE A 62 -5.41 -15.56 -31.73
CA ILE A 62 -6.85 -15.27 -31.65
C ILE A 62 -7.38 -15.63 -30.25
N CYS A 63 -7.00 -16.80 -29.72
CA CYS A 63 -7.44 -17.20 -28.37
C CYS A 63 -6.88 -16.26 -27.30
N LEU A 64 -5.59 -15.92 -27.37
CA LEU A 64 -4.96 -14.96 -26.47
C LEU A 64 -5.66 -13.59 -26.53
N ALA A 65 -5.93 -13.08 -27.72
CA ALA A 65 -6.61 -11.79 -27.88
C ALA A 65 -8.02 -11.79 -27.29
N LEU A 66 -8.76 -12.89 -27.46
CA LEU A 66 -10.11 -13.04 -26.90
C LEU A 66 -10.08 -13.13 -25.37
N LEU A 67 -9.17 -13.93 -24.79
CA LEU A 67 -9.02 -14.02 -23.33
C LEU A 67 -8.61 -12.67 -22.74
N MET A 68 -7.59 -12.02 -23.29
CA MET A 68 -7.18 -10.67 -22.85
C MET A 68 -8.32 -9.67 -22.98
N GLY A 69 -9.05 -9.68 -24.11
CA GLY A 69 -10.14 -8.76 -24.36
C GLY A 69 -11.34 -8.96 -23.42
N TYR A 70 -11.68 -10.22 -23.12
CA TYR A 70 -12.70 -10.51 -22.12
C TYR A 70 -12.22 -10.11 -20.72
N ASN A 71 -11.00 -10.44 -20.33
CA ASN A 71 -10.49 -10.15 -18.97
C ASN A 71 -10.32 -8.66 -18.71
N ALA A 72 -9.82 -7.91 -19.70
CA ALA A 72 -9.63 -6.47 -19.59
C ALA A 72 -10.96 -5.69 -19.52
N SER A 73 -12.00 -6.15 -20.22
CA SER A 73 -13.27 -5.41 -20.26
C SER A 73 -14.18 -5.75 -19.09
N PHE A 74 -14.69 -4.70 -18.44
CA PHE A 74 -15.71 -4.80 -17.39
C PHE A 74 -17.14 -4.92 -17.93
N VAL A 75 -17.33 -4.80 -19.25
CA VAL A 75 -18.66 -4.96 -19.87
C VAL A 75 -19.00 -6.45 -19.92
N ASP A 76 -20.14 -6.80 -19.34
CA ASP A 76 -20.71 -8.15 -19.43
C ASP A 76 -22.24 -8.04 -19.55
N HIS A 77 -22.81 -8.63 -20.61
CA HIS A 77 -24.28 -8.75 -20.76
C HIS A 77 -24.78 -10.17 -20.44
N GLY A 78 -23.96 -10.97 -19.75
CA GLY A 78 -24.23 -12.35 -19.32
C GLY A 78 -23.62 -13.42 -20.22
N GLU A 79 -22.95 -13.04 -21.30
CA GLU A 79 -22.31 -13.94 -22.27
C GLU A 79 -20.84 -14.23 -21.98
N LYS A 80 -20.17 -13.36 -21.21
CA LYS A 80 -18.70 -13.38 -21.07
C LYS A 80 -18.18 -14.72 -20.57
N GLN A 81 -18.75 -15.26 -19.49
CA GLN A 81 -18.28 -16.54 -18.92
C GLN A 81 -18.40 -17.70 -19.91
N LYS A 82 -19.49 -17.75 -20.68
CA LYS A 82 -19.68 -18.79 -21.68
C LYS A 82 -18.63 -18.67 -22.79
N HIS A 83 -18.39 -17.45 -23.27
CA HIS A 83 -17.41 -17.21 -24.33
C HIS A 83 -15.99 -17.52 -23.86
N VAL A 84 -15.63 -17.14 -22.62
CA VAL A 84 -14.34 -17.50 -22.01
C VAL A 84 -14.17 -19.02 -21.98
N GLN A 85 -15.18 -19.77 -21.52
CA GLN A 85 -15.11 -21.23 -21.53
C GLN A 85 -14.93 -21.81 -22.94
N GLU A 86 -15.70 -21.34 -23.93
CA GLU A 86 -15.55 -21.78 -25.32
C GLU A 86 -14.16 -21.45 -25.90
N VAL A 87 -13.53 -20.36 -25.44
CA VAL A 87 -12.16 -20.01 -25.83
C VAL A 87 -11.15 -20.94 -25.16
N LEU A 88 -11.29 -21.19 -23.85
CA LEU A 88 -10.46 -22.11 -23.07
C LEU A 88 -10.49 -23.52 -23.66
N ASP A 89 -11.67 -24.02 -24.05
CA ASP A 89 -11.82 -25.34 -24.67
C ASP A 89 -10.96 -25.48 -25.94
N ARG A 90 -10.80 -24.40 -26.72
CA ARG A 90 -9.91 -24.38 -27.90
C ARG A 90 -8.44 -24.26 -27.51
N CYS A 91 -8.12 -23.59 -26.41
CA CYS A 91 -6.75 -23.42 -25.94
C CYS A 91 -6.12 -24.76 -25.61
N TRP A 92 -6.86 -25.73 -25.05
CA TRP A 92 -6.34 -27.05 -24.72
C TRP A 92 -5.70 -27.76 -25.93
N ASP A 93 -6.45 -27.87 -27.04
CA ASP A 93 -5.95 -28.47 -28.28
C ASP A 93 -4.74 -27.71 -28.85
N ILE A 94 -4.70 -26.38 -28.68
CA ILE A 94 -3.63 -25.51 -29.20
C ILE A 94 -2.35 -25.66 -28.36
N LEU A 95 -2.48 -25.68 -27.03
CA LEU A 95 -1.35 -25.74 -26.10
C LEU A 95 -0.56 -27.04 -26.25
N GLU A 96 -1.21 -28.16 -26.58
CA GLU A 96 -0.54 -29.44 -26.83
C GLU A 96 0.44 -29.39 -28.02
N VAL A 97 0.12 -28.63 -29.07
CA VAL A 97 0.88 -28.60 -30.33
C VAL A 97 1.73 -27.33 -30.52
N LEU A 98 1.45 -26.27 -29.76
CA LEU A 98 2.18 -25.01 -29.86
C LEU A 98 3.61 -25.18 -29.30
N PRO A 99 4.66 -24.79 -30.04
CA PRO A 99 6.03 -24.89 -29.55
C PRO A 99 6.31 -23.85 -28.45
N ALA A 100 7.31 -24.15 -27.60
CA ALA A 100 7.80 -23.23 -26.58
C ALA A 100 8.19 -21.88 -27.20
N SER A 101 7.50 -20.82 -26.79
CA SER A 101 7.62 -19.48 -27.35
C SER A 101 7.02 -18.44 -26.39
N LEU A 102 7.31 -17.15 -26.63
CA LEU A 102 6.68 -16.06 -25.88
C LEU A 102 5.14 -16.10 -26.00
N LEU A 103 4.63 -16.44 -27.20
CA LEU A 103 3.20 -16.61 -27.43
C LEU A 103 2.60 -17.72 -26.56
N LYS A 104 3.31 -18.86 -26.46
CA LYS A 104 2.87 -19.96 -25.61
C LYS A 104 2.85 -19.56 -24.14
N LEU A 105 3.89 -18.86 -23.64
CA LEU A 105 3.90 -18.36 -22.27
C LEU A 105 2.69 -17.45 -21.99
N ARG A 106 2.45 -16.45 -22.84
CA ARG A 106 1.30 -15.53 -22.67
C ARG A 106 -0.05 -16.25 -22.70
N LEU A 107 -0.21 -17.24 -23.57
CA LEU A 107 -1.43 -18.05 -23.63
C LEU A 107 -1.60 -18.93 -22.39
N LEU A 108 -0.51 -19.55 -21.89
CA LEU A 108 -0.51 -20.29 -20.62
C LEU A 108 -0.90 -19.39 -19.45
N THR A 109 -0.32 -18.19 -19.35
CA THR A 109 -0.67 -17.20 -18.32
C THR A 109 -2.15 -16.85 -18.36
N ALA A 110 -2.68 -16.53 -19.54
CA ALA A 110 -4.09 -16.18 -19.71
C ALA A 110 -5.03 -17.35 -19.36
N CYS A 111 -4.68 -18.58 -19.73
CA CYS A 111 -5.48 -19.76 -19.37
C CYS A 111 -5.41 -20.05 -17.87
N TYR A 112 -4.22 -20.01 -17.28
CA TYR A 112 -4.02 -20.22 -15.84
C TYR A 112 -4.81 -19.22 -15.01
N GLY A 113 -4.86 -17.94 -15.41
CA GLY A 113 -5.65 -16.92 -14.71
C GLY A 113 -7.16 -17.20 -14.66
N GLU A 114 -7.68 -18.06 -15.53
CA GLU A 114 -9.10 -18.46 -15.54
C GLU A 114 -9.36 -19.77 -14.77
N VAL A 115 -8.42 -20.72 -14.81
CA VAL A 115 -8.66 -22.09 -14.31
C VAL A 115 -7.82 -22.50 -13.11
N PHE A 116 -6.75 -21.76 -12.82
CA PHE A 116 -5.79 -22.02 -11.73
C PHE A 116 -5.25 -23.45 -11.71
N ASP A 117 -4.99 -24.02 -12.91
CA ASP A 117 -4.51 -25.39 -13.07
C ASP A 117 -2.97 -25.44 -13.05
N GLU A 118 -2.39 -26.01 -12.00
CA GLU A 118 -0.95 -26.03 -11.73
C GLU A 118 -0.08 -26.55 -12.89
N PRO A 119 -0.48 -27.58 -13.68
CA PRO A 119 0.27 -28.03 -14.84
C PRO A 119 0.54 -26.93 -15.89
N LEU A 120 -0.37 -25.96 -16.04
CA LEU A 120 -0.16 -24.80 -16.91
C LEU A 120 0.98 -23.91 -16.40
N ALA A 121 1.04 -23.71 -15.09
CA ALA A 121 2.09 -22.95 -14.44
C ALA A 121 3.44 -23.68 -14.51
N ASP A 122 3.46 -25.01 -14.32
CA ASP A 122 4.65 -25.83 -14.50
C ASP A 122 5.25 -25.70 -15.90
N GLU A 123 4.40 -25.74 -16.93
CA GLU A 123 4.84 -25.55 -18.32
C GLU A 123 5.36 -24.13 -18.56
N GLY A 124 4.69 -23.11 -18.02
CA GLY A 124 5.14 -21.72 -18.09
C GLY A 124 6.53 -21.53 -17.47
N ARG A 125 6.74 -22.09 -16.26
CA ARG A 125 8.05 -22.09 -15.58
C ARG A 125 9.12 -22.81 -16.40
N ALA A 126 8.79 -23.93 -17.03
CA ALA A 126 9.73 -24.65 -17.90
C ALA A 126 10.12 -23.83 -19.14
N ILE A 127 9.20 -23.09 -19.75
CA ILE A 127 9.50 -22.18 -20.87
C ILE A 127 10.43 -21.06 -20.42
N ILE A 128 10.13 -20.41 -19.30
CA ILE A 128 10.96 -19.32 -18.76
C ILE A 128 12.38 -19.83 -18.45
N ALA A 129 12.49 -21.01 -17.83
CA ALA A 129 13.79 -21.63 -17.53
C ALA A 129 14.60 -22.02 -18.77
N SER A 130 13.94 -22.23 -19.92
CA SER A 130 14.60 -22.53 -21.19
C SER A 130 15.24 -21.30 -21.86
N TRP A 131 14.85 -20.09 -21.44
CA TRP A 131 15.38 -18.85 -21.99
C TRP A 131 16.73 -18.49 -21.36
N ASN A 132 17.58 -17.82 -22.15
CA ASN A 132 18.89 -17.37 -21.68
C ASN A 132 18.72 -16.15 -20.75
N SER A 133 18.94 -16.35 -19.45
CA SER A 133 18.76 -15.33 -18.40
C SER A 133 19.71 -14.13 -18.48
N VAL A 134 20.71 -14.15 -19.37
CA VAL A 134 21.68 -13.06 -19.51
C VAL A 134 21.12 -11.87 -20.28
N SER A 135 20.05 -12.04 -21.08
CA SER A 135 19.44 -10.95 -21.83
C SER A 135 17.98 -11.26 -22.22
N PHE A 136 17.03 -10.89 -21.37
CA PHE A 136 15.62 -10.88 -21.74
C PHE A 136 15.27 -9.63 -22.55
N THR A 137 14.38 -9.74 -23.54
CA THR A 137 13.75 -8.57 -24.16
C THR A 137 12.73 -7.94 -23.21
N THR A 138 12.34 -6.69 -23.47
CA THR A 138 11.31 -6.00 -22.67
C THR A 138 10.01 -6.81 -22.62
N GLU A 139 9.58 -7.37 -23.76
CA GLU A 139 8.35 -8.17 -23.85
C GLU A 139 8.44 -9.50 -23.10
N GLN A 140 9.66 -10.07 -23.00
CA GLN A 140 9.90 -11.27 -22.19
C GLN A 140 9.87 -10.93 -20.70
N GLN A 141 10.49 -9.82 -20.28
CA GLN A 141 10.47 -9.37 -18.89
C GLN A 141 9.04 -9.11 -18.42
N GLU A 142 8.27 -8.37 -19.21
CA GLU A 142 6.86 -8.10 -18.96
C GLU A 142 6.04 -9.39 -18.86
N ALA A 143 6.20 -10.32 -19.81
CA ALA A 143 5.46 -11.59 -19.77
C ALA A 143 5.86 -12.49 -18.57
N ILE A 144 7.12 -12.41 -18.11
CA ILE A 144 7.58 -13.11 -16.90
C ILE A 144 6.94 -12.49 -15.66
N GLU A 145 6.92 -11.15 -15.57
CA GLU A 145 6.32 -10.43 -14.45
C GLU A 145 4.81 -10.68 -14.38
N GLU A 146 4.10 -10.58 -15.50
CA GLU A 146 2.68 -10.95 -15.61
C GLU A 146 2.45 -12.39 -15.16
N PHE A 147 3.23 -13.34 -15.67
CA PHE A 147 3.12 -14.75 -15.30
C PHE A 147 3.32 -14.96 -13.79
N GLN A 148 4.38 -14.37 -13.23
CA GLN A 148 4.68 -14.46 -11.81
C GLN A 148 3.56 -13.87 -10.97
N ASN A 149 3.04 -12.69 -11.34
CA ASN A 149 1.94 -12.03 -10.64
C ASN A 149 0.67 -12.89 -10.62
N VAL A 150 0.29 -13.51 -11.75
CA VAL A 150 -0.92 -14.34 -11.80
C VAL A 150 -0.72 -15.64 -10.99
N VAL A 151 0.46 -16.26 -11.07
CA VAL A 151 0.77 -17.50 -10.34
C VAL A 151 0.87 -17.28 -8.83
N ASP A 152 1.47 -16.18 -8.40
CA ASP A 152 1.65 -15.86 -6.98
C ASP A 152 0.36 -15.37 -6.31
N ASN A 153 -0.63 -14.93 -7.11
CA ASN A 153 -1.91 -14.44 -6.62
C ASN A 153 -3.10 -15.28 -7.15
N PRO A 154 -3.16 -16.62 -6.88
CA PRO A 154 -4.23 -17.48 -7.39
C PRO A 154 -5.58 -17.23 -6.69
N TYR A 155 -5.58 -16.59 -5.53
CA TYR A 155 -6.78 -16.27 -4.75
C TYR A 155 -6.88 -14.75 -4.52
N PRO A 156 -7.60 -14.01 -5.38
CA PRO A 156 -7.71 -12.55 -5.27
C PRO A 156 -8.32 -12.02 -3.95
N TRP A 157 -8.96 -12.90 -3.15
CA TRP A 157 -9.57 -12.58 -1.86
C TRP A 157 -8.73 -13.04 -0.66
N GLU A 158 -7.54 -13.59 -0.88
CA GLU A 158 -6.59 -13.83 0.20
C GLU A 158 -6.07 -12.47 0.68
N TYR A 159 -6.50 -12.07 1.87
CA TYR A 159 -5.94 -10.90 2.52
C TYR A 159 -4.46 -11.17 2.75
N ILE A 160 -3.61 -10.52 1.97
CA ILE A 160 -2.22 -10.33 2.35
C ILE A 160 -2.29 -9.45 3.60
N GLU A 161 -2.06 -10.03 4.78
CA GLU A 161 -1.67 -9.22 5.93
C GLU A 161 -0.49 -8.38 5.43
N ASP A 162 -0.59 -7.05 5.46
CA ASP A 162 0.49 -6.14 5.08
C ASP A 162 1.75 -6.50 5.89
N SER A 163 2.53 -7.47 5.41
CA SER A 163 3.66 -8.05 6.14
C SER A 163 4.89 -7.16 6.01
N ALA A 164 4.66 -5.85 5.92
CA ALA A 164 5.63 -4.78 6.10
C ALA A 164 5.23 -3.83 7.24
N SER A 165 4.26 -4.18 8.09
CA SER A 165 4.32 -3.71 9.47
C SER A 165 5.42 -4.51 10.16
N GLU A 166 6.67 -4.05 10.08
CA GLU A 166 7.56 -4.31 11.22
C GLU A 166 6.75 -3.92 12.45
N GLU A 167 6.50 -4.86 13.36
CA GLU A 167 5.80 -4.59 14.60
C GLU A 167 6.72 -3.66 15.41
N VAL A 168 6.65 -2.37 15.12
CA VAL A 168 7.57 -1.41 15.69
C VAL A 168 7.16 -1.24 17.14
N ASP A 169 7.96 -1.82 18.04
CA ASP A 169 7.78 -1.70 19.49
C ASP A 169 8.05 -0.26 19.94
N VAL A 170 7.09 0.63 19.70
CA VAL A 170 7.11 2.01 20.15
C VAL A 170 7.13 2.03 21.67
N LYS A 171 8.22 2.55 22.25
CA LYS A 171 8.41 2.55 23.70
C LYS A 171 8.67 3.93 24.28
N TYR A 172 9.44 4.76 23.59
CA TYR A 172 9.81 6.07 24.13
C TYR A 172 9.49 7.20 23.16
N ILE A 173 9.11 8.34 23.70
CA ILE A 173 9.00 9.60 22.97
C ILE A 173 9.84 10.66 23.67
N LYS A 174 10.72 11.33 22.92
CA LYS A 174 11.35 12.58 23.35
C LYS A 174 10.58 13.74 22.73
N ALA A 175 9.97 14.55 23.57
CA ALA A 175 9.20 15.71 23.17
C ALA A 175 9.96 16.99 23.55
N ASP A 176 10.12 17.86 22.57
CA ASP A 176 10.65 19.21 22.72
C ASP A 176 9.54 20.20 22.39
N PHE A 177 8.99 20.82 23.42
CA PHE A 177 7.90 21.78 23.31
C PHE A 177 8.44 23.21 23.36
N ARG A 178 8.16 24.02 22.34
CA ARG A 178 8.40 25.47 22.41
C ARG A 178 7.25 26.14 23.16
N VAL A 179 7.45 26.42 24.45
CA VAL A 179 6.44 27.02 25.32
C VAL A 179 6.29 28.51 25.01
N ARG A 180 5.04 28.94 24.77
CA ARG A 180 4.66 30.34 24.58
C ARG A 180 4.22 30.98 25.89
N HIS A 181 3.42 30.26 26.67
CA HIS A 181 2.95 30.71 27.98
C HIS A 181 3.09 29.58 28.99
N PHE A 182 3.71 29.90 30.13
CA PHE A 182 3.86 29.04 31.29
C PHE A 182 2.70 29.19 32.29
N GLU A 183 1.82 30.16 32.00
CA GLU A 183 0.71 30.59 32.85
C GLU A 183 -0.27 29.41 33.01
N ASP A 184 -0.53 29.03 34.26
CA ASP A 184 -1.39 27.90 34.71
C ASP A 184 -0.69 26.56 34.98
N ALA A 185 0.63 26.47 34.80
CA ALA A 185 1.38 25.33 35.33
C ALA A 185 1.70 25.52 36.82
N GLU A 186 1.79 24.41 37.55
CA GLU A 186 2.15 24.38 38.97
C GLU A 186 3.21 23.31 39.23
N VAL A 187 4.15 23.61 40.12
CA VAL A 187 5.14 22.66 40.64
C VAL A 187 5.07 22.66 42.15
N ASN A 188 4.77 21.50 42.75
CA ASN A 188 4.54 21.36 44.19
C ASN A 188 3.50 22.35 44.76
N GLY A 189 2.49 22.69 43.96
CA GLY A 189 1.43 23.65 44.32
C GLY A 189 1.87 25.12 44.25
N ILE A 190 3.04 25.41 43.68
CA ILE A 190 3.52 26.77 43.41
C ILE A 190 3.36 27.04 41.92
N LEU A 191 2.68 28.14 41.56
CA LEU A 191 2.52 28.56 40.17
C LEU A 191 3.88 28.81 39.50
N GLU A 192 3.97 28.41 38.24
CA GLU A 192 5.12 28.62 37.38
C GLU A 192 5.41 30.11 37.15
N ASN A 193 6.67 30.42 36.86
CA ASN A 193 7.14 31.75 36.52
C ASN A 193 8.15 31.66 35.39
N GLU A 194 7.82 32.22 34.23
CA GLU A 194 8.67 32.23 33.04
C GLU A 194 10.10 32.76 33.30
N LYS A 195 10.28 33.71 34.23
CA LYS A 195 11.61 34.28 34.52
C LYS A 195 12.48 33.37 35.38
N ALA A 196 11.87 32.43 36.10
CA ALA A 196 12.54 31.52 37.02
C ALA A 196 11.74 30.20 37.05
N PRO A 197 11.81 29.40 35.96
CA PRO A 197 10.98 28.23 35.84
C PRO A 197 11.32 27.21 36.92
N LEU A 198 10.29 26.70 37.57
CA LEU A 198 10.37 25.64 38.58
C LEU A 198 10.26 24.26 37.94
N MET A 199 9.65 24.19 36.75
CA MET A 199 9.39 22.92 36.08
C MET A 199 10.70 22.23 35.68
N PRO A 200 10.87 20.94 36.02
CA PRO A 200 12.03 20.16 35.57
C PRO A 200 12.16 20.18 34.04
N PHE A 201 13.41 20.17 33.57
CA PHE A 201 13.75 20.08 32.14
C PHE A 201 13.33 21.26 31.25
N VAL A 202 13.06 22.43 31.85
CA VAL A 202 12.93 23.68 31.09
C VAL A 202 14.32 24.23 30.74
N ILE A 203 14.55 24.49 29.46
CA ILE A 203 15.76 25.15 28.94
C ILE A 203 15.32 26.37 28.14
N GLY A 204 15.47 27.55 28.72
CA GLY A 204 14.97 28.80 28.12
C GLY A 204 13.45 28.76 27.98
N ARG A 205 12.96 28.78 26.74
CA ARG A 205 11.52 28.66 26.41
C ARG A 205 11.12 27.28 25.89
N ARG A 206 11.98 26.27 26.05
CA ARG A 206 11.69 24.90 25.64
C ARG A 206 11.52 24.02 26.86
N TRP A 207 10.53 23.14 26.83
CA TRP A 207 10.36 22.08 27.83
C TRP A 207 10.64 20.73 27.15
N LEU A 208 11.65 20.03 27.66
CA LEU A 208 12.17 18.82 27.03
C LEU A 208 11.95 17.61 27.94
N ILE A 209 11.08 16.69 27.53
CA ILE A 209 10.81 15.48 28.31
C ILE A 209 11.02 14.22 27.47
N GLU A 210 11.35 13.13 28.15
CA GLU A 210 11.37 11.79 27.58
C GLU A 210 10.38 10.93 28.35
N VAL A 211 9.42 10.33 27.65
CA VAL A 211 8.32 9.55 28.26
C VAL A 211 8.43 8.09 27.85
N ASP A 212 8.35 7.18 28.82
CA ASP A 212 8.03 5.76 28.58
C ASP A 212 6.53 5.65 28.30
N ILE A 213 6.19 5.46 27.02
CA ILE A 213 4.81 5.50 26.51
C ILE A 213 3.96 4.41 27.15
N LYS A 214 4.53 3.23 27.38
CA LYS A 214 3.79 2.09 27.96
C LYS A 214 3.51 2.29 29.45
N LYS A 215 4.37 3.00 30.15
CA LYS A 215 4.23 3.25 31.60
C LYS A 215 3.56 4.59 31.93
N GLY A 216 3.50 5.52 30.98
CA GLY A 216 3.11 6.90 31.25
C GLY A 216 4.04 7.58 32.22
N CYS A 217 5.35 7.38 32.07
CA CYS A 217 6.34 7.87 33.04
C CYS A 217 7.37 8.78 32.36
N VAL A 218 7.57 9.97 32.91
CA VAL A 218 8.65 10.86 32.50
C VAL A 218 9.97 10.35 33.06
N LEU A 219 10.89 9.99 32.17
CA LEU A 219 12.19 9.45 32.55
C LEU A 219 13.05 10.51 33.25
N ASN A 220 13.76 10.08 34.29
CA ASN A 220 14.63 10.90 35.13
C ASN A 220 13.92 12.03 35.89
N TRP A 221 12.59 11.97 36.03
CA TRP A 221 11.83 12.94 36.80
C TRP A 221 12.37 13.06 38.24
N PRO A 222 12.60 14.28 38.78
CA PRO A 222 13.13 14.45 40.13
C PRO A 222 12.17 13.92 41.20
N LYS A 223 12.65 12.99 42.05
CA LYS A 223 11.83 12.42 43.13
C LYS A 223 11.29 13.49 44.07
N GLY A 224 10.02 13.37 44.43
CA GLY A 224 9.34 14.29 45.36
C GLY A 224 8.82 15.57 44.68
N VAL A 225 8.97 15.72 43.36
CA VAL A 225 8.43 16.85 42.62
C VAL A 225 7.12 16.45 41.97
N ARG A 226 6.03 17.14 42.30
CA ARG A 226 4.72 17.00 41.63
C ARG A 226 4.52 18.17 40.70
N ALA A 227 3.92 17.95 39.53
CA ALA A 227 3.62 19.01 38.59
C ALA A 227 2.20 18.90 38.03
N ARG A 228 1.57 20.05 37.81
CA ARG A 228 0.42 20.17 36.92
C ARG A 228 0.90 21.01 35.74
N VAL A 229 0.90 20.43 34.56
CA VAL A 229 1.35 21.07 33.32
C VAL A 229 0.12 21.55 32.58
N ASN A 230 0.09 22.83 32.27
CA ASN A 230 -0.87 23.45 31.37
C ASN A 230 -0.13 24.50 30.53
N TYR A 231 0.64 24.03 29.55
CA TYR A 231 1.49 24.90 28.74
C TYR A 231 0.85 25.17 27.40
N LYS A 232 0.71 26.46 27.06
CA LYS A 232 0.46 26.85 25.69
C LYS A 232 1.76 26.81 24.91
N VAL A 233 1.80 26.07 23.82
CA VAL A 233 3.00 25.93 22.98
C VAL A 233 2.85 26.65 21.65
N CYS A 234 3.96 26.86 20.94
CA CYS A 234 3.94 27.19 19.52
C CYS A 234 3.93 25.89 18.69
N ASP A 235 3.45 25.97 17.45
CA ASP A 235 3.51 24.95 16.39
C ASP A 235 4.96 24.63 15.93
N GLU A 236 5.91 24.57 16.87
CA GLU A 236 7.33 24.32 16.70
C GLU A 236 7.80 23.20 17.65
N GLY A 237 6.94 22.19 17.86
CA GLY A 237 7.27 20.99 18.62
C GLY A 237 8.14 20.04 17.79
N ILE A 238 9.07 19.35 18.45
CA ILE A 238 9.88 18.29 17.83
C ILE A 238 9.70 17.01 18.64
N TYR A 239 9.26 15.94 17.99
CA TYR A 239 8.93 14.66 18.61
C TYR A 239 9.75 13.55 17.98
N ARG A 240 10.55 12.86 18.79
CA ARG A 240 11.37 11.73 18.36
C ARG A 240 10.88 10.46 19.03
N ILE A 241 10.43 9.50 18.22
CA ILE A 241 9.88 8.23 18.66
C ILE A 241 10.97 7.15 18.59
N TYR A 242 11.11 6.36 19.64
CA TYR A 242 12.15 5.34 19.77
C TYR A 242 11.58 3.99 20.18
N ASP A 243 12.27 2.94 19.73
CA ASP A 243 11.98 1.56 20.11
C ASP A 243 12.52 1.22 21.51
N SER A 244 12.34 -0.03 21.93
CA SER A 244 12.88 -0.54 23.20
C SER A 244 14.41 -0.53 23.31
N ASN A 245 15.12 -0.51 22.18
CA ASN A 245 16.58 -0.44 22.08
C ASN A 245 17.12 1.00 21.94
N LYS A 246 16.24 2.02 22.06
CA LYS A 246 16.58 3.44 21.82
C LYS A 246 17.01 3.74 20.38
N LYS A 247 16.63 2.90 19.41
CA LYS A 247 16.75 3.21 17.98
C LYS A 247 15.65 4.19 17.59
N LEU A 248 16.00 5.24 16.84
CA LEU A 248 15.02 6.20 16.33
C LEU A 248 14.13 5.51 15.28
N ILE A 249 12.82 5.58 15.50
CA ILE A 249 11.79 5.09 14.59
C ILE A 249 11.37 6.21 13.64
N LYS A 250 10.99 7.36 14.20
CA LYS A 250 10.44 8.50 13.44
C LYS A 250 10.73 9.82 14.18
N GLU A 251 10.85 10.89 13.41
CA GLU A 251 10.92 12.27 13.89
C GLU A 251 9.78 13.07 13.23
N LYS A 252 8.99 13.79 14.03
CA LYS A 252 7.86 14.62 13.60
C LYS A 252 8.06 16.03 14.14
N GLU A 253 7.78 17.03 13.32
CA GLU A 253 7.75 18.44 13.72
C GLU A 253 6.32 18.99 13.57
N GLY A 254 5.91 19.90 14.46
CA GLY A 254 4.62 20.60 14.34
C GLY A 254 3.79 20.63 15.61
N TYR A 255 2.48 20.39 15.47
CA TYR A 255 1.46 20.44 16.53
C TYR A 255 1.72 19.44 17.66
N VAL A 256 1.15 19.70 18.84
CA VAL A 256 1.19 18.77 19.97
C VAL A 256 0.44 17.49 19.62
N PRO A 257 1.09 16.31 19.69
CA PRO A 257 0.42 15.03 19.53
C PRO A 257 -0.61 14.81 20.63
N ASP A 258 -1.74 14.20 20.27
CA ASP A 258 -2.88 13.97 21.16
C ASP A 258 -2.50 13.21 22.45
N ILE A 259 -1.43 12.43 22.41
CA ILE A 259 -0.89 11.71 23.59
C ILE A 259 -0.52 12.64 24.76
N PHE A 260 -0.32 13.95 24.52
CA PHE A 260 0.06 14.92 25.54
C PHE A 260 -1.11 15.78 26.05
N GLY A 261 -2.35 15.42 25.72
CA GLY A 261 -3.60 16.04 26.21
C GLY A 261 -4.40 15.13 27.13
N GLN A 262 -3.80 14.67 28.24
CA GLN A 262 -4.38 13.61 29.09
C GLN A 262 -5.40 14.11 30.10
N ASP A 263 -5.28 15.37 30.55
CA ASP A 263 -6.16 15.95 31.58
C ASP A 263 -7.24 16.89 31.03
N ASP A 264 -7.13 17.32 29.77
CA ASP A 264 -8.14 18.15 29.09
C ASP A 264 -7.99 18.05 27.56
N THR A 265 -9.03 18.44 26.83
CA THR A 265 -9.02 18.45 25.35
C THR A 265 -8.04 19.51 24.84
N SER A 266 -6.82 19.09 24.48
CA SER A 266 -5.85 19.95 23.81
C SER A 266 -6.10 19.98 22.31
N PHE A 267 -6.51 21.12 21.75
CA PHE A 267 -6.64 21.31 20.31
C PHE A 267 -5.29 21.54 19.62
N GLY A 268 -4.27 20.72 19.91
CA GLY A 268 -2.91 20.81 19.33
C GLY A 268 -2.03 21.97 19.80
N ASP A 269 -2.58 22.95 20.51
CA ASP A 269 -1.89 24.16 20.99
C ASP A 269 -1.42 24.09 22.46
N TYR A 270 -1.88 23.07 23.19
CA TYR A 270 -1.65 22.95 24.64
C TYR A 270 -1.10 21.58 25.01
N VAL A 271 -0.26 21.56 26.04
CA VAL A 271 0.18 20.37 26.73
C VAL A 271 -0.44 20.36 28.12
N CYS A 272 -1.31 19.38 28.38
CA CYS A 272 -2.14 19.31 29.59
C CYS A 272 -1.99 17.94 30.26
N MET A 273 -1.27 17.89 31.39
CA MET A 273 -1.08 16.66 32.15
C MET A 273 -0.64 16.91 33.59
N SER A 274 -0.95 15.98 34.49
CA SER A 274 -0.53 16.01 35.88
C SER A 274 0.51 14.91 36.13
N ILE A 275 1.63 15.26 36.74
CA ILE A 275 2.76 14.36 37.01
C ILE A 275 2.92 14.23 38.52
N ASP A 276 2.98 13.00 39.02
CA ASP A 276 3.16 12.72 40.44
C ASP A 276 4.63 12.81 40.90
N ASP A 277 4.88 12.50 42.16
CA ASP A 277 6.18 12.61 42.81
C ASP A 277 7.20 11.54 42.38
N GLU A 278 6.77 10.53 41.62
CA GLU A 278 7.61 9.50 41.02
C GLU A 278 7.71 9.66 39.48
N GLY A 279 7.10 10.71 38.92
CA GLY A 279 7.15 11.01 37.49
C GLY A 279 6.10 10.26 36.66
N LEU A 280 5.08 9.67 37.28
CA LEU A 280 3.95 9.07 36.56
C LEU A 280 2.96 10.15 36.15
N ILE A 281 2.52 10.08 34.91
CA ILE A 281 1.51 10.95 34.34
C ILE A 281 0.14 10.37 34.70
N GLN A 282 -0.69 11.17 35.35
CA GLN A 282 -2.03 10.80 35.75
C GLN A 282 -2.92 10.63 34.51
N ASN A 283 -3.85 9.67 34.58
CA ASN A 283 -4.79 9.34 33.51
C ASN A 283 -4.14 8.97 32.18
N TRP A 284 -2.86 8.54 32.19
CA TRP A 284 -2.14 8.21 30.97
C TRP A 284 -2.75 7.01 30.26
N GLU A 285 -3.48 7.29 29.18
CA GLU A 285 -4.05 6.30 28.28
C GLU A 285 -3.58 6.59 26.85
N VAL A 286 -3.14 5.53 26.17
CA VAL A 286 -2.62 5.61 24.81
C VAL A 286 -3.46 4.70 23.93
N THR A 287 -4.14 5.29 22.95
CA THR A 287 -4.95 4.56 21.97
C THR A 287 -4.14 4.24 20.72
N ASN A 288 -4.57 3.26 19.94
CA ASN A 288 -3.94 2.96 18.65
C ASN A 288 -3.97 4.17 17.70
N ALA A 289 -5.07 4.94 17.70
CA ALA A 289 -5.18 6.16 16.89
C ALA A 289 -4.12 7.22 17.26
N MET A 290 -3.80 7.38 18.56
CA MET A 290 -2.74 8.28 19.00
C MET A 290 -1.34 7.78 18.58
N LEU A 291 -1.11 6.47 18.57
CA LEU A 291 0.14 5.88 18.08
C LEU A 291 0.26 6.04 16.55
N GLU A 292 -0.84 5.88 15.82
CA GLU A 292 -0.89 6.11 14.37
C GLU A 292 -0.59 7.57 14.03
N ASP A 293 -1.18 8.56 14.73
CA ASP A 293 -0.84 9.98 14.55
C ASP A 293 0.64 10.28 14.82
N LEU A 294 1.23 9.64 15.84
CA LEU A 294 2.65 9.80 16.15
C LEU A 294 3.56 9.24 15.04
N LEU A 295 3.10 8.24 14.29
CA LEU A 295 3.90 7.54 13.28
C LEU A 295 3.66 8.03 11.84
N SER A 296 2.49 8.63 11.55
CA SER A 296 2.19 9.29 10.27
C SER A 296 3.17 10.42 9.98
#